data_AF-Q6KIN1-F1
#
_entry.id   AF-Q6KIN1-F1
#
_cell.length_a   1.000
_cell.length_b   1.000
_cell.length_c   1.000
_cell.angle_alpha   90.00
_cell.angle_beta   90.00
_cell.angle_gamma   90.00
#
_symmetry.space_group_name_H-M   'P 1'
#
loop_
_entity.id
_entity.type
_entity.pdbx_description
1 polymer ?
#
loop_
_entity_poly.entity_id
_entity_poly.type
_entity_poly.pdbx_seq_one_letter_code
_entity_poly.pdbx_strand_id
1 'polypeptide(L)'
;MLMKYQTKPAQDLNLHFDFVITAYSYRELKVEIRKVLREIEKEKNFFDIFIVELIYFLSKNEYSWKWDYGKVELLHLENLKLSSKDLENFKKQMKHVSSFDLVEEK
;
A
#
# COMPACT_ATOMS: atom_id res chain seq x y z
N MET A 1 -8.43 -17.04 -2.14
CA MET A 1 -8.95 -17.02 -0.76
C MET A 1 -8.85 -15.58 -0.28
N LEU A 2 -9.97 -14.89 -0.03
CA LEU A 2 -9.95 -13.55 0.54
C LEU A 2 -9.50 -13.65 1.99
N MET A 3 -8.56 -12.79 2.41
CA MET A 3 -8.22 -12.68 3.83
C MET A 3 -9.43 -12.13 4.59
N LYS A 4 -9.58 -12.50 5.87
CA LYS A 4 -10.69 -12.09 6.75
C LYS A 4 -10.91 -10.57 6.80
N TYR A 5 -9.90 -9.79 6.44
CA TYR A 5 -9.85 -8.34 6.55
C TYR A 5 -10.09 -7.59 5.23
N GLN A 6 -10.53 -8.26 4.16
CA GLN A 6 -10.82 -7.58 2.90
C GLN A 6 -12.07 -8.15 2.23
N THR A 7 -12.87 -7.27 1.65
CA THR A 7 -14.07 -7.62 0.89
C THR A 7 -13.81 -7.59 -0.62
N LYS A 8 -12.87 -6.74 -1.09
CA LYS A 8 -12.52 -6.58 -2.50
C LYS A 8 -11.01 -6.69 -2.70
N PRO A 9 -10.54 -7.64 -3.52
CA PRO A 9 -9.12 -7.77 -3.85
C PRO A 9 -8.70 -6.69 -4.85
N ALA A 10 -7.42 -6.35 -4.88
CA ALA A 10 -6.88 -5.31 -5.75
C ALA A 10 -7.08 -5.59 -7.25
N GLN A 11 -7.09 -6.86 -7.64
CA GLN A 11 -7.33 -7.31 -9.01
C GLN A 11 -8.73 -6.93 -9.50
N ASP A 12 -9.75 -7.10 -8.65
CA ASP A 12 -11.15 -6.76 -8.98
C ASP A 12 -11.36 -5.25 -9.06
N LEU A 13 -10.52 -4.49 -8.37
CA LEU A 13 -10.50 -3.03 -8.40
C LEU A 13 -9.67 -2.45 -9.55
N ASN A 14 -9.11 -3.30 -10.41
CA ASN A 14 -8.33 -2.91 -11.59
C ASN A 14 -7.09 -2.06 -11.24
N LEU A 15 -6.45 -2.34 -10.10
CA LEU A 15 -5.28 -1.60 -9.59
C LEU A 15 -3.96 -2.04 -10.23
N HIS A 16 -2.93 -1.21 -10.09
CA HIS A 16 -1.54 -1.51 -10.48
C HIS A 16 -0.79 -2.28 -9.40
N PHE A 17 -1.19 -2.17 -8.13
CA PHE A 17 -0.53 -2.84 -7.01
C PHE A 17 -1.44 -3.89 -6.37
N ASP A 18 -0.87 -5.06 -6.07
CA ASP A 18 -1.55 -6.15 -5.38
C ASP A 18 -1.50 -5.95 -3.86
N PHE A 19 -2.42 -5.12 -3.34
CA PHE A 19 -2.58 -4.86 -1.91
C PHE A 19 -3.40 -5.96 -1.22
N VAL A 20 -2.95 -6.39 -0.06
CA VAL A 20 -3.65 -7.36 0.80
C VAL A 20 -3.65 -6.89 2.24
N ILE A 21 -4.82 -6.83 2.86
CA ILE A 21 -4.93 -6.48 4.28
C ILE A 21 -4.74 -7.76 5.09
N THR A 22 -3.63 -7.84 5.82
CA THR A 22 -3.25 -9.04 6.57
C THR A 22 -3.63 -8.97 8.03
N ALA A 23 -3.77 -7.75 8.58
CA ALA A 23 -4.22 -7.54 9.95
C ALA A 23 -4.91 -6.18 10.10
N TYR A 24 -5.91 -6.14 10.99
CA TYR A 24 -6.54 -4.93 11.45
C TYR A 24 -6.91 -5.06 12.93
N SER A 25 -6.34 -4.22 13.79
CA SER A 25 -6.60 -4.19 15.23
C SER A 25 -6.35 -2.80 15.80
N TYR A 26 -7.26 -2.28 16.62
CA TYR A 26 -7.13 -1.01 17.37
C TYR A 26 -6.31 0.09 16.66
N ARG A 27 -6.88 0.73 15.63
CA ARG A 27 -6.22 1.81 14.86
C ARG A 27 -4.88 1.39 14.21
N GLU A 28 -4.52 0.12 14.18
CA GLU A 28 -3.37 -0.42 13.46
C GLU A 28 -3.84 -1.26 12.27
N LEU A 29 -3.23 -1.02 11.11
CA LEU A 29 -3.54 -1.72 9.87
C LEU A 29 -2.25 -2.24 9.25
N LYS A 30 -2.22 -3.51 8.84
CA LYS A 30 -1.12 -4.09 8.08
C LYS A 30 -1.55 -4.37 6.65
N VAL A 31 -0.83 -3.80 5.71
CA VAL A 31 -1.05 -3.98 4.28
C VAL A 31 0.20 -4.57 3.65
N GLU A 32 0.07 -5.77 3.12
CA GLU A 32 1.10 -6.44 2.33
C GLU A 32 1.00 -6.03 0.87
N ILE A 33 2.17 -5.78 0.25
CA ILE A 33 2.30 -5.55 -1.18
C ILE A 33 2.85 -6.83 -1.80
N ARG A 34 2.03 -7.58 -2.51
CA ARG A 34 2.45 -8.88 -3.07
C ARG A 34 3.26 -8.75 -4.35
N LYS A 35 2.86 -7.83 -5.22
CA LYS A 35 3.50 -7.57 -6.51
C LYS A 35 2.91 -6.34 -7.19
N VAL A 36 3.62 -5.86 -8.20
CA VAL A 36 3.08 -4.99 -9.24
C VAL A 36 2.27 -5.85 -10.22
N LEU A 37 0.98 -5.52 -10.38
CA LEU A 37 0.04 -6.18 -11.30
C LEU A 37 0.15 -5.64 -12.72
N ARG A 38 0.52 -4.37 -12.88
CA ARG A 38 0.55 -3.66 -14.17
C ARG A 38 1.73 -2.71 -14.23
N GLU A 39 2.35 -2.62 -15.40
CA GLU A 39 3.42 -1.66 -15.60
C GLU A 39 2.89 -0.23 -15.49
N ILE A 40 3.63 0.60 -14.75
CA ILE A 40 3.38 2.03 -14.66
C ILE A 40 4.35 2.70 -15.65
N GLU A 41 3.80 3.46 -16.58
CA GLU A 41 4.60 4.22 -17.55
C GLU A 41 5.58 5.15 -16.82
N LYS A 42 6.83 5.19 -17.28
CA LYS A 42 7.94 5.93 -16.64
C LYS A 42 7.69 7.43 -16.45
N GLU A 43 6.77 8.01 -17.22
CA GLU A 43 6.42 9.43 -17.15
C GLU A 43 5.42 9.75 -16.03
N LYS A 44 4.79 8.72 -15.44
CA LYS A 44 3.83 8.88 -14.35
C LYS A 44 4.54 8.78 -13.00
N ASN A 45 4.19 9.67 -12.07
CA ASN A 45 4.76 9.66 -10.72
C ASN A 45 4.29 8.39 -9.98
N PHE A 46 5.15 7.37 -9.96
CA PHE A 46 4.89 6.06 -9.35
C PHE A 46 4.38 6.17 -7.91
N PHE A 47 4.96 7.09 -7.14
CA PHE A 47 4.58 7.32 -5.75
C PHE A 47 3.14 7.84 -5.63
N ASP A 48 2.76 8.83 -6.45
CA ASP A 48 1.42 9.40 -6.43
C ASP A 48 0.38 8.34 -6.80
N ILE A 49 0.66 7.52 -7.82
CA ILE A 49 -0.22 6.41 -8.19
C ILE A 49 -0.35 5.43 -7.04
N PHE A 50 0.77 5.05 -6.40
CA PHE A 50 0.75 4.14 -5.26
C PHE A 50 -0.14 4.66 -4.13
N ILE A 51 0.02 5.92 -3.73
CA ILE A 51 -0.78 6.53 -2.66
C ILE A 51 -2.26 6.59 -3.03
N VAL A 52 -2.57 7.05 -4.25
CA VAL A 52 -3.96 7.15 -4.73
C VAL A 52 -4.62 5.78 -4.75
N GLU A 53 -3.93 4.76 -5.26
CA GLU A 53 -4.47 3.40 -5.30
C GLU A 53 -4.58 2.77 -3.93
N LEU A 54 -3.65 3.02 -3.02
CA LEU A 54 -3.74 2.56 -1.63
C LEU A 54 -4.98 3.17 -0.95
N ILE A 55 -5.17 4.48 -1.06
CA ILE A 55 -6.34 5.17 -0.49
C ILE A 55 -7.64 4.63 -1.10
N TYR A 56 -7.66 4.46 -2.43
CA TYR A 56 -8.81 3.89 -3.13
C TYR A 56 -9.10 2.46 -2.68
N PHE A 57 -8.07 1.62 -2.58
CA PHE A 57 -8.18 0.24 -2.11
C PHE A 57 -8.77 0.17 -0.70
N LEU A 58 -8.26 0.98 0.23
CA LEU A 58 -8.76 1.05 1.60
C LEU A 58 -10.23 1.52 1.63
N SER A 59 -10.55 2.58 0.90
CA SER A 59 -11.92 3.10 0.77
C SER A 59 -12.91 2.04 0.26
N LYS A 60 -12.51 1.26 -0.74
CA LYS A 60 -13.36 0.19 -1.31
C LYS A 60 -13.51 -1.03 -0.41
N ASN A 61 -12.64 -1.18 0.58
CA ASN A 61 -12.73 -2.18 1.62
C ASN A 61 -13.32 -1.62 2.93
N GLU A 62 -13.99 -0.46 2.89
CA GLU A 62 -14.69 0.19 4.01
C GLU A 62 -13.76 0.64 5.16
N TYR A 63 -12.49 0.85 4.85
CA TYR A 63 -11.52 1.46 5.76
C TYR A 63 -11.63 3.00 5.69
N SER A 64 -11.50 3.65 6.84
CA SER A 64 -11.61 5.11 6.99
C SER A 64 -10.56 5.84 6.15
N TRP A 65 -10.99 6.89 5.46
CA TRP A 65 -10.12 7.73 4.62
C TRP A 65 -9.22 8.66 5.43
N LYS A 66 -9.73 9.04 6.61
CA LYS A 66 -8.93 9.77 7.59
C LYS A 66 -8.03 8.77 8.27
N TRP A 67 -6.77 9.19 8.41
CA TRP A 67 -5.67 8.61 9.18
C TRP A 67 -6.01 8.48 10.68
N ASP A 68 -7.21 8.01 11.00
CA ASP A 68 -7.59 7.52 12.33
C ASP A 68 -6.85 6.23 12.65
N TYR A 69 -6.08 5.66 11.72
CA TYR A 69 -5.07 4.68 12.04
C TYR A 69 -3.92 5.37 12.78
N GLY A 70 -3.67 4.96 14.02
CA GLY A 70 -2.48 5.35 14.75
C GLY A 70 -1.21 4.80 14.10
N LYS A 71 -1.35 3.71 13.32
CA LYS A 71 -0.26 3.10 12.55
C LYS A 71 -0.80 2.38 11.32
N VAL A 72 -0.15 2.56 10.18
CA VAL A 72 -0.31 1.63 9.04
C VAL A 72 1.07 1.11 8.69
N GLU A 73 1.19 -0.22 8.67
CA GLU A 73 2.39 -0.92 8.29
C GLU A 73 2.26 -1.39 6.85
N LEU A 74 3.19 -0.95 6.00
CA LEU A 74 3.34 -1.48 4.65
C LEU A 74 4.43 -2.53 4.65
N LEU A 75 4.07 -3.76 4.31
CA LEU A 75 4.95 -4.92 4.28
C LEU A 75 5.35 -5.25 2.84
N HIS A 76 6.56 -5.76 2.68
CA HIS A 76 7.11 -6.24 1.41
C HIS A 76 7.26 -5.17 0.31
N LEU A 77 7.79 -3.99 0.66
CA LEU A 77 8.04 -2.90 -0.30
C LEU A 77 9.01 -3.29 -1.43
N GLU A 78 9.87 -4.29 -1.22
CA GLU A 78 10.75 -4.87 -2.23
C GLU A 78 9.99 -5.42 -3.45
N ASN A 79 8.72 -5.82 -3.26
CA ASN A 79 7.87 -6.32 -4.35
C ASN A 79 7.43 -5.24 -5.34
N LEU A 80 7.70 -3.96 -5.03
CA LEU A 80 7.51 -2.84 -5.96
C LEU A 80 8.53 -2.83 -7.10
N LYS A 81 9.59 -3.65 -7.03
CA LYS A 81 10.66 -3.74 -8.05
C LYS A 81 11.31 -2.40 -8.40
N LEU A 82 11.37 -1.48 -7.42
CA LEU A 82 12.06 -0.22 -7.54
C LEU A 82 13.58 -0.43 -7.48
N SER A 83 14.34 0.45 -8.14
CA SER A 83 15.79 0.50 -7.90
C SER A 83 16.07 0.87 -6.44
N SER A 84 17.23 0.51 -5.89
CA SER A 84 17.56 0.83 -4.49
C SER A 84 17.45 2.33 -4.18
N LYS A 85 17.81 3.19 -5.15
CA LYS A 85 17.70 4.64 -5.04
C LYS A 85 16.24 5.10 -5.01
N ASP A 86 15.41 4.54 -5.89
CA ASP A 86 13.99 4.90 -5.96
C ASP A 86 13.21 4.37 -4.76
N LEU A 87 13.56 3.19 -4.24
CA LEU A 87 12.99 2.63 -3.02
C LEU A 87 13.32 3.50 -1.81
N GLU A 88 14.55 3.98 -1.69
CA GLU A 88 14.92 4.90 -0.61
C GLU A 88 14.15 6.22 -0.71
N ASN A 89 14.01 6.77 -1.92
CA ASN A 89 13.23 7.97 -2.17
C ASN A 89 11.74 7.76 -1.84
N PHE A 90 11.18 6.63 -2.23
CA PHE A 90 9.81 6.23 -1.92
C PHE A 90 9.57 6.17 -0.40
N LYS A 91 10.48 5.52 0.36
CA LYS A 91 10.40 5.46 1.82
C LYS A 91 10.46 6.85 2.46
N LYS A 92 11.28 7.77 1.92
CA LYS A 92 11.32 9.16 2.39
C LYS A 92 9.99 9.87 2.13
N GLN A 93 9.46 9.78 0.92
CA GLN A 93 8.18 10.40 0.57
C GLN A 93 7.03 9.87 1.43
N MET A 94 6.98 8.57 1.72
CA MET A 94 5.99 7.98 2.62
C MET A 94 6.00 8.61 4.02
N LYS A 95 7.19 8.82 4.60
CA LYS A 95 7.33 9.49 5.91
C LYS A 95 6.84 10.94 5.91
N HIS A 96 6.84 11.60 4.76
CA HIS A 96 6.38 12.98 4.64
C HIS A 96 4.87 13.11 4.48
N VAL A 97 4.21 12.14 3.84
CA VAL A 97 2.78 12.21 3.53
C VAL A 97 1.90 11.46 4.53
N SER A 98 2.49 10.72 5.47
CA SER A 98 1.74 9.84 6.37
C SER A 98 2.40 9.63 7.73
N SER A 99 1.60 9.24 8.72
CA SER A 99 2.07 8.65 9.98
C SER A 99 2.37 7.14 9.84
N PHE A 100 2.68 6.66 8.64
CA PHE A 100 2.89 5.23 8.40
C PHE A 100 4.27 4.80 8.89
N ASP A 101 4.30 3.72 9.65
CA ASP A 101 5.53 3.03 9.98
C ASP A 101 5.82 2.02 8.88
N LEU A 102 6.89 2.26 8.13
CA LEU A 102 7.33 1.32 7.10
C LEU A 102 8.12 0.21 7.79
N VAL A 103 7.59 -1.01 7.79
CA VAL A 103 8.25 -2.18 8.36
C VAL A 103 8.68 -3.09 7.22
N GLU A 104 9.99 -3.28 7.08
CA GLU A 104 10.54 -4.34 6.24
C GLU A 104 10.58 -5.61 7.08
N GLU A 105 9.60 -6.51 6.89
CA GLU A 105 9.75 -7.87 7.39
C GLU A 105 10.75 -8.61 6.49
N LYS A 106 11.85 -9.06 7.10
CA LYS A 106 12.89 -9.89 6.49
C LYS A 106 12.49 -11.37 6.46
#